data_AF-A0A951H3M0-F1
#
_entry.id   AF-A0A951H3M0-F1
#
_cell.length_a   1.000
_cell.length_b   1.000
_cell.length_c   1.000
_cell.angle_alpha   90.00
_cell.angle_beta   90.00
_cell.angle_gamma   90.00
#
_symmetry.space_group_name_H-M   'P 1'
#
loop_
_entity.id
_entity.type
_entity.pdbx_description
1 polymer ?
#
loop_
_entity_poly.entity_id
_entity_poly.type
_entity_poly.pdbx_seq_one_letter_code
_entity_poly.pdbx_strand_id
1 'polypeptide(L)'
;MTGTVGDAHPNTDYLSRTGNITFAPGETSKPIAVPIVGDQVFEYGYLGLEDFKVRLTNVFGTPPEAHIFIRDNDQPRVSIEDASAYEGDRLVFKVRLDKPVPYPVEMQFDIEGGTVTGEDYAVDVGENRGLDHLFITIAPNQTEFNIVLTALNDRIPGEEPETIKVRLLDPSVTAPRSPLLLGRDVAQGTIYERVNPQVWIFEVAQSLPRIHKAHVSSRPQH
;
A
#
# COMPACT_ATOMS: atom_id res chain seq x y z
N MET A 1 -31.15 -11.53 -15.99
CA MET A 1 -30.30 -10.69 -15.13
C MET A 1 -28.95 -10.62 -15.81
N THR A 2 -28.62 -9.46 -16.38
CA THR A 2 -27.40 -9.20 -17.15
C THR A 2 -26.33 -8.65 -16.22
N GLY A 3 -25.50 -9.53 -15.66
CA GLY A 3 -24.17 -9.10 -15.23
C GLY A 3 -23.32 -9.00 -16.49
N THR A 4 -22.81 -7.81 -16.79
CA THR A 4 -21.80 -7.62 -17.83
C THR A 4 -20.61 -8.52 -17.47
N VAL A 5 -20.37 -9.51 -18.35
CA VAL A 5 -19.16 -10.32 -18.35
C VAL A 5 -17.97 -9.40 -18.69
N GLY A 6 -16.76 -9.68 -18.18
CA GLY A 6 -15.60 -8.82 -18.38
C GLY A 6 -15.25 -8.74 -19.85
N ASP A 7 -15.49 -7.61 -20.49
CA ASP A 7 -15.49 -7.46 -21.95
C ASP A 7 -14.04 -7.44 -22.47
N ALA A 8 -13.58 -8.56 -23.04
CA ALA A 8 -12.33 -8.53 -23.80
C ALA A 8 -12.57 -7.69 -25.08
N HIS A 9 -11.76 -6.68 -25.29
CA HIS A 9 -11.84 -5.72 -26.37
C HIS A 9 -10.95 -6.11 -27.57
N PRO A 10 -11.47 -6.02 -28.80
CA PRO A 10 -10.66 -6.20 -30.00
C PRO A 10 -9.50 -5.22 -30.10
N ASN A 11 -8.33 -5.75 -30.47
CA ASN A 11 -7.05 -5.06 -30.68
C ASN A 11 -6.33 -4.57 -29.41
N THR A 12 -6.92 -4.69 -28.23
CA THR A 12 -6.22 -4.53 -26.95
C THR A 12 -5.96 -5.88 -26.30
N ASP A 13 -6.94 -6.79 -26.32
CA ASP A 13 -6.88 -8.04 -25.54
C ASP A 13 -6.79 -9.26 -26.48
N TYR A 14 -7.35 -9.14 -27.68
CA TYR A 14 -7.20 -10.13 -28.76
C TYR A 14 -7.28 -9.50 -30.16
N LEU A 15 -6.69 -10.17 -31.15
CA LEU A 15 -6.83 -9.79 -32.54
C LEU A 15 -8.07 -10.44 -33.16
N SER A 16 -9.12 -9.63 -33.35
CA SER A 16 -10.37 -10.10 -33.97
C SER A 16 -10.12 -10.66 -35.37
N ARG A 17 -10.77 -11.78 -35.68
CA ARG A 17 -10.67 -12.45 -36.98
C ARG A 17 -12.05 -12.78 -37.53
N THR A 18 -12.18 -12.56 -38.83
CA THR A 18 -13.28 -13.06 -39.65
C THR A 18 -12.70 -13.83 -40.83
N GLY A 19 -13.34 -14.93 -41.22
CA GLY A 19 -12.88 -15.72 -42.35
C GLY A 19 -13.80 -16.89 -42.67
N ASN A 20 -13.47 -17.59 -43.75
CA ASN A 20 -14.19 -18.80 -44.18
C ASN A 20 -13.45 -20.05 -43.70
N ILE A 21 -14.23 -21.05 -43.29
CA ILE A 21 -13.72 -22.38 -42.93
C ILE A 21 -14.13 -23.33 -44.05
N THR A 22 -13.16 -24.06 -44.61
CA THR A 22 -13.40 -25.07 -45.66
C THR A 22 -12.90 -26.41 -45.17
N PHE A 23 -13.76 -27.43 -45.25
CA PHE A 23 -13.40 -28.82 -44.96
C PHE A 23 -13.14 -29.54 -46.28
N ALA A 24 -11.97 -30.18 -46.38
CA ALA A 24 -11.69 -31.14 -47.44
C ALA A 24 -12.51 -32.43 -47.21
N PRO A 25 -12.71 -33.27 -48.24
CA PRO A 25 -13.43 -34.53 -48.09
C PRO A 25 -12.85 -35.38 -46.94
N GLY A 26 -13.71 -35.77 -45.99
CA GLY A 26 -13.34 -36.57 -44.82
C GLY A 26 -12.86 -35.79 -43.60
N GLU A 27 -12.66 -34.47 -43.70
CA GLU A 27 -12.32 -33.65 -42.53
C GLU A 27 -13.56 -33.33 -41.69
N THR A 28 -13.44 -33.46 -40.36
CA THR A 28 -14.53 -33.19 -39.41
C THR A 28 -14.19 -32.13 -38.37
N SER A 29 -12.95 -31.61 -38.36
CA SER A 29 -12.52 -30.52 -37.48
C SER A 29 -11.55 -29.57 -38.19
N LYS A 30 -11.64 -28.28 -37.84
CA LYS A 30 -10.69 -27.23 -38.22
C LYS A 30 -10.37 -26.36 -37.01
N PRO A 31 -9.10 -26.04 -36.74
CA PRO A 31 -8.74 -25.13 -35.69
C PRO A 31 -9.06 -23.68 -36.10
N ILE A 32 -9.51 -22.88 -35.15
CA ILE A 32 -9.61 -21.42 -35.27
C ILE A 32 -8.59 -20.84 -34.30
N ALA A 33 -7.58 -20.13 -34.83
CA ALA A 33 -6.60 -19.45 -34.01
C ALA A 33 -6.98 -17.97 -33.88
N VAL A 34 -7.19 -17.51 -32.65
CA VAL A 34 -7.38 -16.10 -32.29
C VAL A 34 -6.17 -15.69 -31.45
N PRO A 35 -5.28 -14.80 -31.97
CA PRO A 35 -4.16 -14.30 -31.19
C PRO A 35 -4.62 -13.47 -29.99
N ILE A 36 -4.02 -13.71 -28.82
CA ILE A 36 -4.19 -12.90 -27.61
C ILE A 36 -3.11 -11.82 -27.60
N VAL A 37 -3.49 -10.62 -27.18
CA VAL A 37 -2.59 -9.48 -27.00
C VAL A 37 -2.42 -9.30 -25.49
N GLY A 38 -1.18 -9.29 -25.01
CA GLY A 38 -0.89 -9.03 -23.59
C GLY A 38 -0.35 -7.63 -23.42
N ASP A 39 -0.62 -7.03 -22.27
CA ASP A 39 -0.10 -5.72 -21.90
C ASP A 39 0.45 -5.69 -20.45
N GLN A 40 0.34 -4.56 -19.75
CA GLN A 40 0.76 -4.41 -18.36
C GLN A 40 -0.34 -3.83 -17.46
N VAL A 41 -1.55 -3.66 -18.00
CA VAL A 41 -2.69 -3.05 -17.33
C VAL A 41 -3.39 -4.14 -16.53
N PHE A 42 -3.72 -3.85 -15.27
CA PHE A 42 -4.54 -4.77 -14.52
C PHE A 42 -5.97 -4.75 -15.02
N GLU A 43 -6.41 -5.89 -15.51
CA GLU A 43 -7.74 -6.11 -16.07
C GLU A 43 -8.46 -7.17 -15.25
N TYR A 44 -9.69 -6.87 -14.82
CA TYR A 44 -10.45 -7.81 -14.02
C TYR A 44 -11.94 -7.77 -14.36
N GLY A 45 -12.44 -8.89 -14.88
CA GLY A 45 -13.87 -9.15 -15.05
C GLY A 45 -14.47 -10.06 -13.97
N TYR A 46 -15.67 -10.57 -14.17
CA TYR A 46 -16.28 -11.51 -13.22
C TYR A 46 -15.40 -12.77 -13.05
N LEU A 47 -14.98 -13.08 -11.81
CA LEU A 47 -14.02 -14.14 -11.47
C LEU A 47 -12.57 -13.94 -11.97
N GLY A 48 -12.19 -12.71 -12.34
CA GLY A 48 -10.82 -12.39 -12.77
C GLY A 48 -10.51 -12.85 -14.19
N LEU A 49 -11.54 -12.86 -15.02
CA LEU A 49 -11.46 -13.24 -16.43
C LEU A 49 -12.10 -12.16 -17.28
N GLU A 50 -11.51 -11.95 -18.43
CA GLU A 50 -12.16 -11.31 -19.56
C GLU A 50 -12.68 -12.39 -20.50
N ASP A 51 -13.67 -12.09 -21.33
CA ASP A 51 -14.21 -13.03 -22.30
C ASP A 51 -14.58 -12.40 -23.63
N PHE A 52 -14.54 -13.23 -24.67
CA PHE A 52 -15.13 -12.93 -25.96
C PHE A 52 -15.72 -14.19 -26.56
N LYS A 53 -16.51 -14.00 -27.62
CA LYS A 53 -17.23 -15.09 -28.30
C LYS A 53 -16.75 -15.27 -29.73
N VAL A 54 -16.52 -16.53 -30.09
CA VAL A 54 -16.34 -16.94 -31.49
C VAL A 54 -17.64 -17.56 -31.96
N ARG A 55 -18.24 -17.00 -33.01
CA ARG A 55 -19.49 -17.48 -33.61
C ARG A 55 -19.24 -17.99 -35.01
N LEU A 56 -19.74 -19.18 -35.32
CA LEU A 56 -19.85 -19.60 -36.72
C LEU A 56 -21.13 -19.03 -37.32
N THR A 57 -21.03 -18.40 -38.48
CA THR A 57 -22.18 -17.88 -39.22
C THR A 57 -22.44 -18.73 -40.45
N ASN A 58 -23.64 -18.63 -41.04
CA ASN A 58 -24.00 -19.36 -42.26
C ASN A 58 -23.92 -20.90 -42.11
N VAL A 59 -24.44 -21.41 -41.00
CA VAL A 59 -24.59 -22.85 -40.73
C VAL A 59 -26.06 -23.26 -40.79
N PHE A 60 -26.34 -24.52 -41.12
CA PHE A 60 -27.69 -25.06 -40.98
C PHE A 60 -28.01 -25.31 -39.50
N GLY A 61 -29.14 -24.79 -39.03
CA GLY A 61 -29.57 -24.91 -37.63
C GLY A 61 -29.07 -23.75 -36.75
N THR A 62 -28.90 -24.01 -35.45
CA THR A 62 -28.45 -23.00 -34.48
C THR A 62 -26.95 -22.76 -34.64
N PRO A 63 -26.50 -21.51 -34.86
CA PRO A 63 -25.09 -21.15 -34.86
C PRO A 63 -24.38 -21.62 -33.59
N PRO A 64 -23.33 -22.45 -33.69
CA PRO A 64 -22.50 -22.77 -32.54
C PRO A 64 -21.70 -21.54 -32.13
N GLU A 65 -21.52 -21.41 -30.82
CA GLU A 65 -20.78 -20.32 -30.18
C GLU A 65 -19.75 -20.94 -29.22
N ALA A 66 -18.50 -20.49 -29.30
CA ALA A 66 -17.47 -20.77 -28.31
C ALA A 66 -17.27 -19.53 -27.44
N HIS A 67 -17.29 -19.70 -26.12
CA HIS A 67 -16.92 -18.67 -25.15
C HIS A 67 -15.45 -18.87 -24.80
N ILE A 68 -14.66 -17.82 -24.97
CA ILE A 68 -13.22 -17.83 -24.72
C ILE A 68 -12.97 -16.90 -23.54
N PHE A 69 -12.17 -17.36 -22.59
CA PHE A 69 -11.76 -16.57 -21.43
C PHE A 69 -10.27 -16.22 -21.54
N ILE A 70 -9.93 -14.96 -21.31
CA ILE A 70 -8.56 -14.46 -21.17
C ILE A 70 -8.28 -14.33 -19.68
N ARG A 71 -7.11 -14.82 -19.27
CA ARG A 71 -6.62 -14.69 -17.89
C ARG A 71 -5.61 -13.57 -17.87
N ASP A 72 -5.92 -12.51 -17.13
CA ASP A 72 -4.95 -11.46 -16.88
C ASP A 72 -3.80 -12.00 -16.01
N ASN A 73 -2.57 -11.64 -16.35
CA ASN A 73 -1.36 -11.98 -15.62
C ASN A 73 -0.70 -10.75 -14.98
N ASP A 74 -1.41 -9.63 -14.94
CA ASP A 74 -0.90 -8.34 -14.50
C ASP A 74 -1.39 -7.91 -13.12
N GLN A 75 -1.77 -8.89 -12.28
CA GLN A 75 -2.24 -8.66 -10.92
C GLN A 75 -1.28 -7.78 -10.08
N PRO A 76 -1.75 -6.63 -9.56
CA PRO A 76 -0.97 -5.71 -8.75
C PRO A 76 -0.58 -6.29 -7.39
N ARG A 77 0.53 -5.77 -6.84
CA ARG A 77 1.03 -6.08 -5.50
C ARG A 77 1.04 -4.83 -4.62
N VAL A 78 0.51 -4.97 -3.41
CA VAL A 78 0.54 -3.94 -2.36
C VAL A 78 1.69 -4.19 -1.40
N SER A 79 2.41 -3.16 -1.00
CA SER A 79 3.47 -3.24 0.01
C SER A 79 3.50 -2.04 0.94
N ILE A 80 4.09 -2.20 2.13
CA ILE A 80 4.32 -1.12 3.10
C ILE A 80 5.80 -1.01 3.47
N GLU A 81 6.28 0.21 3.70
CA GLU A 81 7.66 0.52 4.04
C GLU A 81 7.82 0.88 5.52
N ASP A 82 9.00 0.56 6.08
CA ASP A 82 9.39 1.03 7.40
C ASP A 82 9.38 2.55 7.46
N ALA A 83 9.13 3.08 8.66
CA ALA A 83 9.11 4.50 8.92
C ALA A 83 9.94 4.83 10.15
N SER A 84 10.42 6.06 10.23
CA SER A 84 10.94 6.59 11.49
C SER A 84 10.63 8.07 11.64
N ALA A 85 10.56 8.51 12.89
CA ALA A 85 10.31 9.89 13.25
C ALA A 85 10.98 10.21 14.60
N TYR A 86 11.13 11.49 14.90
CA TYR A 86 11.39 11.93 16.27
C TYR A 86 10.07 12.20 16.98
N GLU A 87 10.07 12.14 18.31
CA GLU A 87 8.91 12.55 19.10
C GLU A 87 8.39 13.94 18.72
N GLY A 88 7.07 14.10 18.67
CA GLY A 88 6.42 15.33 18.22
C GLY A 88 6.38 15.53 16.70
N ASP A 89 7.01 14.65 15.91
CA ASP A 89 6.84 14.62 14.45
C ASP A 89 5.78 13.59 14.01
N ARG A 90 5.48 13.62 12.71
CA ARG A 90 4.62 12.62 12.06
C ARG A 90 5.45 11.40 11.66
N LEU A 91 5.03 10.23 12.11
CA LEU A 91 5.52 8.94 11.64
C LEU A 91 4.68 8.51 10.43
N VAL A 92 5.31 8.48 9.26
CA VAL A 92 4.62 8.28 7.98
C VAL A 92 5.04 6.95 7.36
N PHE A 93 4.11 5.98 7.33
CA PHE A 93 4.29 4.73 6.60
C PHE A 93 3.80 4.90 5.17
N LYS A 94 4.65 4.57 4.22
CA LYS A 94 4.30 4.60 2.80
C LYS A 94 3.79 3.24 2.35
N VAL A 95 2.55 3.21 1.87
CA VAL A 95 1.93 2.08 1.18
C VAL A 95 2.13 2.27 -0.32
N ARG A 96 2.54 1.23 -1.03
CA ARG A 96 2.84 1.24 -2.47
C ARG A 96 2.12 0.13 -3.23
N LEU A 97 1.57 0.49 -4.39
CA LEU A 97 1.24 -0.44 -5.47
C LEU A 97 2.43 -0.49 -6.44
N ASP A 98 2.78 -1.68 -6.92
CA ASP A 98 3.86 -1.88 -7.91
C ASP A 98 3.49 -1.39 -9.32
N LYS A 99 2.20 -1.22 -9.59
CA LYS A 99 1.66 -0.65 -10.83
C LYS A 99 0.34 0.08 -10.56
N PRO A 100 -0.05 1.05 -11.41
CA PRO A 100 -1.35 1.72 -11.29
C PRO A 100 -2.50 0.74 -11.51
N VAL A 101 -3.61 0.99 -10.82
CA VAL A 101 -4.84 0.21 -10.92
C VAL A 101 -5.98 1.14 -11.35
N PRO A 102 -6.72 0.84 -12.45
CA PRO A 102 -7.75 1.75 -12.96
C PRO A 102 -9.02 1.81 -12.09
N TYR A 103 -9.04 1.07 -10.98
CA TYR A 103 -10.12 0.99 -10.02
C TYR A 103 -9.64 1.44 -8.62
N PRO A 104 -10.55 1.91 -7.75
CA PRO A 104 -10.20 2.15 -6.35
C PRO A 104 -9.73 0.84 -5.69
N VAL A 105 -8.66 0.93 -4.92
CA VAL A 105 -8.15 -0.18 -4.10
C VAL A 105 -8.50 0.09 -2.66
N GLU A 106 -9.17 -0.86 -2.01
CA GLU A 106 -9.54 -0.82 -0.60
C GLU A 106 -8.77 -1.88 0.18
N MET A 107 -8.32 -1.53 1.38
CA MET A 107 -7.65 -2.45 2.29
C MET A 107 -7.88 -2.01 3.74
N GLN A 108 -7.53 -2.88 4.67
CA GLN A 108 -7.49 -2.58 6.10
C GLN A 108 -6.04 -2.51 6.57
N PHE A 109 -5.80 -1.86 7.70
CA PHE A 109 -4.54 -2.01 8.42
C PHE A 109 -4.75 -2.10 9.93
N ASP A 110 -3.81 -2.82 10.54
CA ASP A 110 -3.69 -2.98 11.99
C ASP A 110 -2.41 -2.38 12.50
N ILE A 111 -2.48 -1.90 13.72
CA ILE A 111 -1.33 -1.51 14.51
C ILE A 111 -1.11 -2.62 15.53
N GLU A 112 -0.02 -3.37 15.39
CA GLU A 112 0.31 -4.55 16.20
C GLU A 112 1.60 -4.34 16.99
N GLY A 113 1.58 -4.73 18.28
CA GLY A 113 2.78 -4.83 19.12
C GLY A 113 3.59 -3.54 19.22
N GLY A 114 4.89 -3.70 19.54
CA GLY A 114 5.80 -2.57 19.76
C GLY A 114 6.22 -2.42 21.23
N THR A 115 7.05 -1.42 21.50
CA THR A 115 7.35 -0.96 22.87
C THR A 115 6.48 0.21 23.29
N VAL A 116 5.82 0.86 22.33
CA VAL A 116 4.88 1.97 22.56
C VAL A 116 3.55 1.48 23.10
N THR A 117 2.97 2.27 23.99
CA THR A 117 1.57 2.15 24.42
C THR A 117 0.71 3.20 23.71
N GLY A 118 -0.61 3.12 23.84
CA GLY A 118 -1.53 4.09 23.20
C GLY A 118 -1.41 5.54 23.71
N GLU A 119 -0.48 5.81 24.63
CA GLU A 119 -0.15 7.14 25.14
C GLU A 119 1.01 7.82 24.38
N ASP A 120 1.76 7.07 23.57
CA ASP A 120 3.01 7.54 22.91
C ASP A 120 2.81 7.90 21.43
N TYR A 121 1.65 7.55 20.86
CA TYR A 121 1.26 7.98 19.52
C TYR A 121 -0.24 8.24 19.40
N ALA A 122 -0.61 9.17 18.51
CA ALA A 122 -1.99 9.39 18.10
C ALA A 122 -2.17 9.03 16.63
N VAL A 123 -3.17 8.19 16.33
CA VAL A 123 -3.52 7.86 14.94
C VAL A 123 -4.18 9.08 14.27
N ASP A 124 -3.53 9.60 13.22
CA ASP A 124 -4.00 10.72 12.40
C ASP A 124 -4.42 10.20 11.01
N VAL A 125 -5.41 9.33 11.02
CA VAL A 125 -6.14 8.93 9.81
C VAL A 125 -7.51 9.58 9.87
N GLY A 126 -7.81 10.43 8.89
CA GLY A 126 -9.04 11.25 8.87
C GLY A 126 -10.31 10.42 9.10
N GLU A 127 -11.31 11.05 9.74
CA GLU A 127 -12.71 10.67 10.11
C GLU A 127 -13.10 9.20 10.48
N ASN A 128 -12.31 8.18 10.18
CA ASN A 128 -12.61 6.78 10.46
C ASN A 128 -12.03 6.33 11.79
N ARG A 129 -12.52 6.91 12.88
CA ARG A 129 -12.24 6.45 14.25
C ARG A 129 -13.31 5.47 14.70
N GLY A 130 -12.93 4.24 15.09
CA GLY A 130 -13.76 3.41 15.95
C GLY A 130 -13.98 1.93 15.58
N LEU A 131 -13.16 1.31 14.74
CA LEU A 131 -13.22 -0.13 14.49
C LEU A 131 -11.84 -0.74 14.71
N ASP A 132 -11.80 -2.02 15.10
CA ASP A 132 -10.58 -2.80 15.38
C ASP A 132 -9.59 -2.85 14.19
N HIS A 133 -10.04 -2.42 13.00
CA HIS A 133 -9.27 -2.25 11.77
C HIS A 133 -9.61 -0.89 11.12
N LEU A 134 -8.62 -0.21 10.54
CA LEU A 134 -8.82 1.07 9.86
C LEU A 134 -8.78 0.89 8.33
N PHE A 135 -9.76 1.47 7.64
CA PHE A 135 -9.89 1.33 6.18
C PHE A 135 -9.03 2.36 5.43
N ILE A 136 -8.35 1.90 4.39
CA ILE A 136 -7.60 2.70 3.43
C ILE A 136 -8.25 2.55 2.06
N THR A 137 -8.36 3.68 1.34
CA THR A 137 -8.71 3.69 -0.09
C THR A 137 -7.62 4.39 -0.88
N ILE A 138 -7.01 3.68 -1.83
CA ILE A 138 -6.14 4.26 -2.86
C ILE A 138 -7.02 4.58 -4.06
N ALA A 139 -7.05 5.84 -4.47
CA ALA A 139 -7.83 6.28 -5.62
C ALA A 139 -7.32 5.65 -6.93
N PRO A 140 -8.17 5.51 -7.97
CA PRO A 140 -7.75 4.98 -9.27
C PRO A 140 -6.47 5.63 -9.80
N ASN A 141 -5.58 4.80 -10.32
CA ASN A 141 -4.29 5.13 -10.91
C ASN A 141 -3.30 5.83 -9.97
N GLN A 142 -3.60 5.94 -8.67
CA GLN A 142 -2.61 6.28 -7.66
C GLN A 142 -1.86 5.02 -7.25
N THR A 143 -0.57 5.16 -7.00
CA THR A 143 0.30 4.04 -6.59
C THR A 143 0.84 4.19 -5.18
N GLU A 144 0.53 5.29 -4.50
CA GLU A 144 1.01 5.55 -3.14
C GLU A 144 -0.13 6.05 -2.24
N PHE A 145 -0.09 5.64 -0.97
CA PHE A 145 -0.91 6.17 0.10
C PHE A 145 -0.08 6.24 1.39
N ASN A 146 -0.27 7.28 2.19
CA ASN A 146 0.46 7.46 3.44
C ASN A 146 -0.46 7.15 4.62
N ILE A 147 -0.10 6.17 5.43
CA ILE A 147 -0.65 6.00 6.78
C ILE A 147 0.15 6.92 7.69
N VAL A 148 -0.53 7.81 8.41
CA VAL A 148 0.13 8.80 9.25
C VAL A 148 -0.25 8.64 10.71
N LEU A 149 0.76 8.47 11.54
CA LEU A 149 0.67 8.51 13.00
C LEU A 149 1.40 9.76 13.50
N THR A 150 0.97 10.31 14.61
CA THR A 150 1.66 11.40 15.30
C THR A 150 2.42 10.79 16.47
N ALA A 151 3.75 10.92 16.50
CA ALA A 151 4.53 10.56 17.69
C ALA A 151 4.28 11.63 18.76
N LEU A 152 3.82 11.23 19.93
CA LEU A 152 3.61 12.13 21.05
C LEU A 152 4.97 12.41 21.72
N ASN A 153 5.11 13.58 22.32
CA ASN A 153 6.30 13.94 23.07
C ASN A 153 5.94 13.93 24.55
N ASP A 154 6.57 13.04 25.30
CA ASP A 154 6.28 12.84 26.72
C ASP A 154 7.25 13.62 27.64
N ARG A 155 8.33 14.16 27.06
CA ARG A 155 9.39 14.97 27.68
C ARG A 155 10.30 14.19 28.63
N ILE A 156 10.46 12.88 28.47
CA ILE A 156 11.41 12.08 29.24
C ILE A 156 12.74 11.95 28.46
N PRO A 157 13.84 12.56 28.93
CA PRO A 157 15.10 12.49 28.20
C PRO A 157 15.81 11.15 28.38
N GLY A 158 16.41 10.65 27.29
CA GLY A 158 17.35 9.53 27.34
C GLY A 158 16.69 8.15 27.26
N GLU A 159 15.48 8.09 26.71
CA GLU A 159 14.80 6.83 26.44
C GLU A 159 15.38 6.10 25.23
N GLU A 160 15.24 4.77 25.24
CA GLU A 160 15.60 3.93 24.10
C GLU A 160 14.58 4.14 22.97
N PRO A 161 14.97 4.00 21.69
CA PRO A 161 14.03 4.15 20.58
C PRO A 161 12.86 3.19 20.69
N GLU A 162 11.67 3.72 20.48
CA GLU A 162 10.45 2.94 20.57
C GLU A 162 10.05 2.37 19.22
N THR A 163 9.32 1.26 19.23
CA THR A 163 8.89 0.59 17.99
C THR A 163 7.39 0.37 17.95
N ILE A 164 6.83 0.41 16.74
CA ILE A 164 5.44 0.10 16.40
C ILE A 164 5.44 -0.80 15.15
N LYS A 165 4.46 -1.69 14.97
CA LYS A 165 4.27 -2.40 13.69
C LYS A 165 2.93 -2.08 13.07
N VAL A 166 2.92 -1.94 11.76
CA VAL A 166 1.71 -1.75 10.95
C VAL A 166 1.59 -2.92 9.98
N ARG A 167 0.43 -3.60 9.98
CA ARG A 167 0.11 -4.71 9.08
C ARG A 167 -0.99 -4.31 8.09
N LEU A 168 -0.79 -4.57 6.81
CA LEU A 168 -1.83 -4.45 5.77
C LEU A 168 -2.67 -5.73 5.68
N LEU A 169 -3.97 -5.56 5.47
CA LEU A 169 -4.96 -6.65 5.42
C LEU A 169 -5.91 -6.51 4.24
N ASP A 170 -6.25 -7.64 3.63
CA ASP A 170 -7.32 -7.80 2.62
C ASP A 170 -7.36 -6.74 1.49
N PRO A 171 -6.24 -6.43 0.80
CA PRO A 171 -6.29 -5.48 -0.30
C PRO A 171 -7.14 -6.03 -1.44
N SER A 172 -8.10 -5.24 -1.91
CA SER A 172 -8.98 -5.60 -3.03
C SER A 172 -9.46 -4.39 -3.82
N VAL A 173 -9.76 -4.55 -5.11
CA VAL A 173 -10.56 -3.56 -5.84
C VAL A 173 -12.04 -3.70 -5.48
N THR A 174 -12.84 -2.63 -5.56
CA THR A 174 -14.21 -2.62 -5.00
C THR A 174 -15.29 -3.22 -5.91
N ALA A 175 -15.11 -3.20 -7.24
CA ALA A 175 -16.17 -3.60 -8.18
C ALA A 175 -15.63 -4.11 -9.53
N PRO A 176 -15.73 -5.42 -9.83
CA PRO A 176 -16.06 -6.50 -8.88
C PRO A 176 -15.00 -6.60 -7.78
N ARG A 177 -15.36 -7.19 -6.62
CA ARG A 177 -14.40 -7.33 -5.52
C ARG A 177 -13.31 -8.35 -5.87
N SER A 178 -12.07 -7.90 -5.97
CA SER A 178 -10.96 -8.76 -6.42
C SER A 178 -9.73 -8.57 -5.53
N PRO A 179 -9.22 -9.64 -4.91
CA PRO A 179 -8.05 -9.53 -4.05
C PRO A 179 -6.82 -9.13 -4.87
N LEU A 180 -5.97 -8.28 -4.30
CA LEU A 180 -4.63 -8.00 -4.79
C LEU A 180 -3.60 -8.84 -4.03
N LEU A 181 -2.40 -8.94 -4.57
CA LEU A 181 -1.31 -9.66 -3.91
C LEU A 181 -0.69 -8.80 -2.81
N LEU A 182 -0.37 -9.40 -1.66
CA LEU A 182 0.48 -8.77 -0.67
C LEU A 182 1.96 -9.03 -1.02
N GLY A 183 2.75 -7.96 -1.03
CA GLY A 183 4.21 -8.00 -1.00
C GLY A 183 4.70 -8.07 0.44
N ARG A 184 5.45 -7.05 0.86
CA ARG A 184 5.71 -6.81 2.28
C ARG A 184 4.45 -6.23 2.92
N ASP A 185 3.84 -6.98 3.82
CA ASP A 185 2.57 -6.63 4.48
C ASP A 185 2.77 -6.04 5.89
N VAL A 186 3.96 -6.16 6.49
CA VAL A 186 4.29 -5.60 7.80
C VAL A 186 5.44 -4.61 7.73
N ALA A 187 5.21 -3.39 8.21
CA ALA A 187 6.24 -2.39 8.44
C ALA A 187 6.50 -2.17 9.93
N GLN A 188 7.73 -1.82 10.27
CA GLN A 188 8.15 -1.35 11.57
C GLN A 188 8.34 0.17 11.51
N GLY A 189 7.74 0.87 12.47
CA GLY A 189 8.03 2.26 12.77
C GLY A 189 9.02 2.35 13.92
N THR A 190 9.93 3.31 13.88
CA THR A 190 10.82 3.64 15.00
C THR A 190 10.70 5.11 15.39
N ILE A 191 10.42 5.36 16.67
CA ILE A 191 10.33 6.71 17.24
C ILE A 191 11.61 6.95 18.04
N TYR A 192 12.29 8.06 17.74
CA TYR A 192 13.50 8.48 18.42
C TYR A 192 13.19 9.62 19.38
N GLU A 193 13.82 9.58 20.55
CA GLU A 193 13.77 10.68 21.50
C GLU A 193 14.29 11.98 20.85
N ARG A 194 13.54 13.06 21.05
CA ARG A 194 13.92 14.39 20.58
C ARG A 194 14.83 15.04 21.61
N VAL A 195 16.13 14.79 21.46
CA VAL A 195 17.13 15.48 22.28
C VAL A 195 17.05 17.00 22.12
N ASN A 196 16.66 17.69 23.20
CA ASN A 196 16.71 19.15 23.28
C ASN A 196 18.14 19.60 23.63
N PRO A 197 18.89 20.26 22.74
CA PRO A 197 20.28 20.64 22.99
C PRO A 197 20.45 21.66 24.15
N GLN A 198 19.37 22.25 24.66
CA GLN A 198 19.41 23.22 25.77
C GLN A 198 19.52 22.60 27.17
N VAL A 199 19.28 21.29 27.33
CA VAL A 199 19.29 20.64 28.66
C VAL A 199 20.72 20.34 29.16
N TRP A 200 21.72 20.32 28.28
CA TRP A 200 23.11 20.00 28.61
C TRP A 200 23.92 21.11 29.30
N ILE A 201 23.36 22.33 29.46
CA ILE A 201 24.12 23.48 30.01
C ILE A 201 23.87 23.69 31.52
N PHE A 202 22.83 23.13 32.12
CA PHE A 202 22.50 23.43 33.53
C PHE A 202 23.07 22.47 34.58
N GLU A 203 23.55 21.29 34.20
CA GLU A 203 24.02 20.29 35.18
C GLU A 203 25.54 20.36 35.50
N VAL A 204 26.30 21.19 34.78
CA VAL A 204 27.74 21.40 35.06
C VAL A 204 28.00 22.61 35.99
N ALA A 205 26.99 23.46 36.24
CA ALA A 205 27.19 24.70 37.01
C ALA A 205 27.05 24.56 38.55
N GLN A 206 26.61 23.41 39.08
CA GLN A 206 26.39 23.25 40.53
C GLN A 206 27.55 22.57 41.29
N SER A 207 28.64 22.17 40.63
CA SER A 207 29.77 21.48 41.28
C SER A 207 31.04 22.32 41.46
N LEU A 208 31.03 23.63 41.14
CA LEU A 208 32.20 24.48 41.40
C LEU A 208 32.32 24.80 42.90
N PRO A 209 33.43 24.42 43.58
CA PRO A 209 33.62 24.74 44.99
C PRO A 209 33.78 26.26 45.18
N ARG A 210 33.08 26.82 46.19
CA ARG A 210 33.23 28.22 46.63
C ARG A 210 34.69 28.48 47.05
N ILE A 211 35.45 29.22 46.25
CA ILE A 211 36.75 29.74 46.66
C ILE A 211 36.51 30.85 47.69
N HIS A 212 36.93 30.61 48.94
CA HIS A 212 36.99 31.63 49.99
C HIS A 212 37.98 32.72 49.59
N LYS A 213 37.54 33.99 49.57
CA LYS A 213 38.42 35.16 49.44
C LYS A 213 39.36 35.23 50.64
N ALA A 214 40.67 35.04 50.42
CA ALA A 214 41.68 35.38 51.41
C ALA A 214 41.83 36.89 51.53
N HIS A 215 41.85 37.37 52.77
CA HIS A 215 41.98 38.75 53.20
C HIS A 215 43.42 39.23 52.95
N VAL A 216 43.62 40.24 52.10
CA VAL A 216 44.91 40.94 51.97
C VAL A 216 44.90 42.14 52.90
N SER A 217 45.64 42.05 54.01
CA SER A 217 45.94 43.18 54.90
C SER A 217 47.13 43.95 54.35
N SER A 218 46.91 45.22 54.02
CA SER A 218 47.95 46.18 53.64
C SER A 218 48.57 46.82 54.89
N ARG A 219 49.91 46.74 55.00
CA ARG A 219 50.69 47.65 55.86
C ARG A 219 50.97 48.95 55.10
N PRO A 220 50.84 50.14 55.71
CA PRO A 220 51.35 51.36 55.11
C PRO A 220 52.84 51.55 55.44
N GLN A 221 53.59 52.03 54.46
CA GLN A 221 54.85 52.75 54.69
C GLN A 221 54.59 54.24 54.52
N HIS A 222 55.25 55.01 55.40
CA HIS A 222 55.33 56.46 55.56
C HIS A 222 54.28 57.10 56.47
#